data_AF-A0A1F7NWP9-F1
#
_entry.id   AF-A0A1F7NWP9-F1
#
_cell.length_a   1.000
_cell.length_b   1.000
_cell.length_c   1.000
_cell.angle_alpha   90.00
_cell.angle_beta   90.00
_cell.angle_gamma   90.00
#
_symmetry.space_group_name_H-M   'P 1'
#
loop_
_entity.id
_entity.type
_entity.pdbx_description
1 polymer ?
#
loop_
_entity_poly.entity_id
_entity_poly.type
_entity_poly.pdbx_seq_one_letter_code
_entity_poly.pdbx_strand_id
1 'polypeptide(L)'
;MRAGVLVDRDLRLAVREGWIRAAEPITDTQVQPASLDLRLGPIAYQLRASFLPFRQTVQSRLGEELGDSDLVIDRLPLAAGATLQRGSVYLVPLVESLALPPELRGRSNPKSTTGRLDIFTRVITDGTPRFDEIRPGYRGGLYLEVSPQSFPVRVHAGASLNQLRLLAGQTSMSDAELARTYGETPLLYDDDGRPIPIERAVFNDGLCMGVDLSGRLTDGIIGYRANPNPPAVDLARVDHYDPAEFWEPIKRPARDAYILEANRFYILVSKERIRVPPEFAAEMVVYDAGAGEIRTHYAGFFDPGFGFGDGSVLGTKVVMEVRAREVPFMVYDGQTSFKVWFERLRGRPERVYGVGLGSSYQHQTLTLSKQFRRPQQG
;
A
#
# COMPACT_ATOMS: atom_id res chain seq x y z
N MET A 1 18.91 -20.59 7.80
CA MET A 1 17.51 -20.13 7.82
C MET A 1 16.87 -20.39 6.46
N ARG A 2 15.58 -20.74 6.41
CA ARG A 2 14.86 -20.92 5.15
C ARG A 2 14.61 -19.55 4.52
N ALA A 3 14.92 -19.39 3.23
CA ALA A 3 14.66 -18.17 2.48
C ALA A 3 13.14 -17.97 2.25
N GLY A 4 12.73 -16.72 2.09
CA GLY A 4 11.33 -16.34 1.89
C GLY A 4 10.94 -15.10 2.68
N VAL A 5 9.75 -14.59 2.36
CA VAL A 5 9.05 -13.60 3.18
C VAL A 5 8.59 -14.25 4.48
N LEU A 6 8.82 -13.58 5.61
CA LEU A 6 8.35 -14.04 6.92
C LEU A 6 6.82 -13.95 7.00
N VAL A 7 6.20 -15.00 7.52
CA VAL A 7 4.73 -15.04 7.73
C VAL A 7 4.36 -14.72 9.18
N ASP A 8 3.06 -14.59 9.45
CA ASP A 8 2.49 -14.29 10.77
C ASP A 8 3.19 -14.96 11.96
N ARG A 9 3.41 -16.29 11.93
CA ARG A 9 4.10 -17.03 13.00
C ARG A 9 5.56 -16.58 13.19
N ASP A 10 6.25 -16.29 12.08
CA ASP A 10 7.65 -15.87 12.09
C ASP A 10 7.75 -14.43 12.61
N LEU A 11 6.77 -13.58 12.28
CA LEU A 11 6.65 -12.21 12.81
C LEU A 11 6.36 -12.21 14.32
N ARG A 12 5.45 -13.07 14.80
CA ARG A 12 5.23 -13.23 16.25
C ARG A 12 6.49 -13.73 16.96
N LEU A 13 7.24 -14.63 16.34
CA LEU A 13 8.54 -15.04 16.87
C LEU A 13 9.54 -13.87 16.88
N ALA A 14 9.61 -13.09 15.80
CA ALA A 14 10.48 -11.91 15.72
C ALA A 14 10.17 -10.87 16.82
N VAL A 15 8.90 -10.71 17.20
CA VAL A 15 8.50 -9.90 18.36
C VAL A 15 8.99 -10.51 19.67
N ARG A 16 8.75 -11.81 19.90
CA ARG A 16 9.19 -12.51 21.13
C ARG A 16 10.70 -12.51 21.33
N GLU A 17 11.46 -12.69 20.25
CA GLU A 17 12.93 -12.66 20.23
C GLU A 17 13.50 -11.23 20.27
N GLY A 18 12.63 -10.21 20.30
CA GLY A 18 13.01 -8.81 20.36
C GLY A 18 13.72 -8.31 19.11
N TRP A 19 13.48 -8.91 17.93
CA TRP A 19 13.92 -8.37 16.64
C TRP A 19 13.04 -7.20 16.20
N ILE A 20 11.76 -7.23 16.60
CA ILE A 20 10.82 -6.11 16.48
C ILE A 20 10.44 -5.72 17.90
N ARG A 21 10.68 -4.45 18.25
CA ARG A 21 10.49 -3.93 19.61
C ARG A 21 9.57 -2.73 19.59
N ALA A 22 8.79 -2.55 20.65
CA ALA A 22 7.96 -1.38 20.87
C ALA A 22 7.85 -1.11 22.37
N ALA A 23 7.66 0.15 22.75
CA ALA A 23 7.40 0.51 24.14
C ALA A 23 6.01 0.00 24.58
N GLU A 24 4.98 0.25 23.76
CA GLU A 24 3.67 -0.38 23.91
C GLU A 24 3.66 -1.76 23.25
N PRO A 25 3.04 -2.79 23.89
CA PRO A 25 2.97 -4.13 23.32
C PRO A 25 2.46 -4.17 21.88
N ILE A 26 3.12 -4.98 21.05
CA ILE A 26 2.66 -5.31 19.70
C ILE A 26 1.55 -6.35 19.84
N THR A 27 0.38 -6.04 19.30
CA THR A 27 -0.82 -6.86 19.44
C THR A 27 -1.04 -7.78 18.23
N ASP A 28 -1.79 -8.87 18.41
CA ASP A 28 -2.11 -9.79 17.32
C ASP A 28 -2.90 -9.14 16.17
N THR A 29 -3.58 -8.01 16.42
CA THR A 29 -4.30 -7.26 15.37
C THR A 29 -3.36 -6.51 14.42
N GLN A 30 -2.11 -6.26 14.83
CA GLN A 30 -1.10 -5.64 13.96
C GLN A 30 -0.47 -6.64 12.99
N VAL A 31 -0.44 -7.93 13.36
CA VAL A 31 0.19 -8.99 12.57
C VAL A 31 -0.75 -9.42 11.44
N GLN A 32 -0.38 -9.08 10.22
CA GLN A 32 -1.02 -9.56 9.00
C GLN A 32 -0.36 -10.88 8.56
N PRO A 33 -0.96 -11.63 7.61
CA PRO A 33 -0.42 -12.90 7.14
C PRO A 33 1.06 -12.85 6.69
N ALA A 34 1.50 -11.74 6.07
CA ALA A 34 2.89 -11.56 5.62
C ALA A 34 3.43 -10.13 5.81
N SER A 35 2.88 -9.38 6.77
CA SER A 35 3.35 -8.04 7.15
C SER A 35 2.96 -7.68 8.59
N LEU A 36 3.51 -6.59 9.11
CA LEU A 36 3.19 -6.02 10.42
C LEU A 36 2.83 -4.54 10.26
N ASP A 37 1.67 -4.14 10.78
CA ASP A 37 1.27 -2.73 10.83
C ASP A 37 2.14 -1.92 11.79
N LEU A 38 2.66 -0.79 11.30
CA LEU A 38 3.49 0.16 12.06
C LEU A 38 2.63 1.29 12.62
N ARG A 39 2.87 1.69 13.87
CA ARG A 39 2.07 2.66 14.60
C ARG A 39 2.77 4.01 14.73
N LEU A 40 2.03 5.09 14.49
CA LEU A 40 2.51 6.45 14.73
C LEU A 40 2.85 6.65 16.22
N GLY A 41 4.00 7.24 16.51
CA GLY A 41 4.35 7.70 17.85
C GLY A 41 3.55 8.94 18.28
N PRO A 42 3.90 9.54 19.42
CA PRO A 42 3.09 10.60 20.04
C PRO A 42 3.26 12.00 19.42
N ILE A 43 4.28 12.21 18.58
CA ILE A 43 4.67 13.53 18.05
C ILE A 43 4.89 13.45 16.55
N ALA A 44 4.32 14.38 15.79
CA ALA A 44 4.68 14.65 14.40
C ALA A 44 5.55 15.90 14.29
N TYR A 45 6.62 15.82 13.51
CA TYR A 45 7.48 16.96 13.20
C TYR A 45 7.08 17.49 11.82
N GLN A 46 6.56 18.71 11.75
CA GLN A 46 6.33 19.36 10.46
C GLN A 46 7.67 19.80 9.88
N LEU A 47 7.96 19.36 8.67
CA LEU A 47 9.25 19.60 8.02
C LEU A 47 9.12 20.59 6.87
N ARG A 48 10.20 21.33 6.62
CA ARG A 48 10.35 22.17 5.42
C ARG A 48 10.52 21.35 4.14
N ALA A 49 11.10 20.16 4.24
CA ALA A 49 11.36 19.28 3.11
C ALA A 49 11.45 17.81 3.56
N SER A 50 11.19 16.90 2.62
CA SER A 50 11.54 15.48 2.74
C SER A 50 13.07 15.30 2.72
N PHE A 51 13.59 14.26 3.37
CA PHE A 51 15.02 13.96 3.37
C PHE A 51 15.31 12.46 3.54
N LEU A 52 16.52 12.04 3.16
CA LEU A 52 17.11 10.78 3.57
C LEU A 52 18.31 11.04 4.48
N PRO A 53 18.43 10.35 5.63
CA PRO A 53 19.55 10.47 6.53
C PRO A 53 20.81 9.89 5.85
N PHE A 54 21.65 10.75 5.28
CA PHE A 54 22.86 10.31 4.57
C PHE A 54 23.95 9.84 5.54
N ARG A 55 24.67 10.78 6.16
CA ARG A 55 25.75 10.50 7.14
C ARG A 55 25.33 10.70 8.60
N GLN A 56 24.12 11.21 8.81
CA GLN A 56 23.57 11.59 10.11
C GLN A 56 22.42 10.64 10.47
N THR A 57 22.10 10.51 11.75
CA THR A 57 20.86 9.84 12.16
C THR A 57 19.66 10.73 11.90
N VAL A 58 18.48 10.15 11.76
CA VAL A 58 17.21 10.90 11.64
C VAL A 58 17.05 11.83 12.84
N GLN A 59 17.27 11.33 14.06
CA GLN A 59 17.16 12.13 15.28
C GLN A 59 18.09 13.34 15.26
N SER A 60 19.34 13.19 14.80
CA SER A 60 20.27 14.32 14.72
C SER A 60 19.86 15.38 13.70
N ARG A 61 19.09 15.01 12.65
CA ARG A 61 18.50 15.98 11.70
C ARG A 61 17.28 16.70 12.28
N LEU A 62 16.57 16.10 13.23
CA LEU A 62 15.42 16.73 13.87
C LEU A 62 15.81 17.73 14.96
N GLY A 63 17.00 17.57 15.58
CA GLY A 63 17.39 18.34 16.76
C GLY A 63 16.67 17.85 18.03
N GLU A 64 17.00 18.45 19.17
CA GLU A 64 16.36 18.13 20.46
C GLU A 64 15.20 19.09 20.75
N GLU A 65 15.43 20.37 20.51
CA GLU A 65 14.49 21.48 20.71
C GLU A 65 14.01 22.10 19.38
N LEU A 66 12.89 22.82 19.44
CA LEU A 66 12.39 23.58 18.29
C LEU A 66 13.35 24.75 18.01
N GLY A 67 13.83 24.84 16.76
CA GLY A 67 14.81 25.84 16.35
C GLY A 67 16.25 25.33 16.25
N ASP A 68 16.56 24.16 16.83
CA ASP A 68 17.87 23.51 16.71
C ASP A 68 18.15 23.03 15.28
N SER A 69 17.08 22.66 14.58
CA SER A 69 17.14 22.16 13.22
C SER A 69 16.58 23.17 12.24
N ASP A 70 17.34 23.42 11.19
CA ASP A 70 16.90 24.21 10.03
C ASP A 70 15.76 23.55 9.24
N LEU A 71 15.44 22.29 9.55
CA LEU A 71 14.47 21.46 8.84
C LEU A 71 13.08 21.44 9.51
N VAL A 72 13.03 21.54 10.84
CA VAL A 72 11.78 21.40 11.62
C VAL A 72 11.09 22.76 11.71
N ILE A 73 9.84 22.83 11.23
CA ILE A 73 8.98 24.02 11.33
C ILE A 73 8.24 24.03 12.67
N ASP A 74 7.62 22.90 13.01
CA ASP A 74 6.74 22.77 14.17
C ASP A 74 6.68 21.32 14.68
N ARG A 75 6.18 21.12 15.90
CA ARG A 75 5.94 19.81 16.53
C ARG A 75 4.49 19.72 16.98
N LEU A 76 3.79 18.72 16.46
CA LEU A 76 2.36 18.50 16.73
C LEU A 76 2.18 17.27 17.62
N PRO A 77 1.62 17.43 18.83
CA PRO A 77 1.17 16.30 19.64
C PRO A 77 0.03 15.53 18.96
N LEU A 78 0.13 14.20 18.93
CA LEU A 78 -0.86 13.32 18.29
C LEU A 78 -1.81 12.64 19.29
N ALA A 79 -1.64 12.87 20.59
CA ALA A 79 -2.46 12.22 21.63
C ALA A 79 -3.96 12.55 21.49
N ALA A 80 -4.32 13.83 21.38
CA ALA A 80 -5.69 14.28 21.11
C ALA A 80 -6.05 14.26 19.60
N GLY A 81 -5.09 13.86 18.76
CA GLY A 81 -5.13 13.95 17.31
C GLY A 81 -4.72 15.31 16.76
N ALA A 82 -4.08 15.30 15.59
CA ALA A 82 -3.67 16.50 14.85
C ALA A 82 -4.05 16.39 13.38
N THR A 83 -4.37 17.53 12.76
CA THR A 83 -4.69 17.59 11.33
C THR A 83 -3.42 17.89 10.54
N LEU A 84 -2.99 16.93 9.73
CA LEU A 84 -1.91 17.08 8.77
C LEU A 84 -2.46 17.73 7.50
N GLN A 85 -1.86 18.85 7.10
CA GLN A 85 -2.35 19.68 6.00
C GLN A 85 -1.88 19.16 4.64
N ARG A 86 -2.71 19.39 3.62
CA ARG A 86 -2.40 19.05 2.23
C ARG A 86 -1.12 19.75 1.78
N GLY A 87 -0.23 19.01 1.11
CA GLY A 87 1.03 19.54 0.56
C GLY A 87 2.12 19.85 1.59
N SER A 88 1.87 19.59 2.88
CA SER A 88 2.89 19.66 3.92
C SER A 88 3.56 18.30 4.12
N VAL A 89 4.79 18.30 4.64
CA VAL A 89 5.54 17.09 4.97
C VAL A 89 5.67 16.99 6.47
N TYR A 90 5.37 15.81 7.01
CA TYR A 90 5.51 15.51 8.43
C TYR A 90 6.36 14.27 8.59
N LEU A 91 7.19 14.23 9.62
CA LEU A 91 7.90 13.02 10.03
C LEU A 91 7.42 12.59 11.40
N VAL A 92 7.04 11.33 11.54
CA VAL A 92 6.54 10.77 12.79
C VAL A 92 7.44 9.60 13.19
N PRO A 93 8.18 9.68 14.32
CA PRO A 93 8.81 8.50 14.89
C PRO A 93 7.76 7.43 15.13
N LEU A 94 8.00 6.23 14.64
CA LEU A 94 7.10 5.10 14.85
C LEU A 94 7.33 4.51 16.24
N VAL A 95 6.30 3.86 16.77
CA VAL A 95 6.37 3.14 18.04
C VAL A 95 7.33 1.95 17.92
N GLU A 96 7.32 1.27 16.78
CA GLU A 96 8.17 0.13 16.50
C GLU A 96 9.62 0.52 16.15
N SER A 97 10.56 -0.28 16.65
CA SER A 97 11.99 -0.25 16.32
C SER A 97 12.48 -1.66 16.01
N LEU A 98 13.64 -1.76 15.36
CA LEU A 98 14.18 -3.03 14.89
C LEU A 98 15.54 -3.35 15.51
N ALA A 99 15.79 -4.64 15.67
CA ALA A 99 17.06 -5.22 16.09
C ALA A 99 17.32 -6.52 15.29
N LEU A 100 17.36 -6.40 13.96
CA LEU A 100 17.32 -7.54 13.05
C LEU A 100 18.62 -8.38 13.12
N PRO A 101 18.50 -9.72 12.97
CA PRO A 101 19.60 -10.57 12.59
C PRO A 101 20.24 -10.17 11.24
N PRO A 102 21.54 -10.44 11.01
CA PRO A 102 22.27 -10.00 9.80
C PRO A 102 21.64 -10.44 8.46
N GLU A 103 20.98 -11.59 8.44
CA GLU A 103 20.35 -12.19 7.25
C GLU A 103 18.94 -11.66 6.96
N LEU A 104 18.32 -10.93 7.91
CA LEU A 104 17.00 -10.35 7.73
C LEU A 104 17.09 -8.89 7.29
N ARG A 105 16.36 -8.59 6.23
CA ARG A 105 16.08 -7.23 5.75
C ARG A 105 14.59 -6.93 5.86
N GLY A 106 14.22 -5.68 5.64
CA GLY A 106 12.82 -5.29 5.59
C GLY A 106 12.47 -4.45 4.37
N ARG A 107 11.19 -4.43 4.03
CA ARG A 107 10.56 -3.49 3.11
C ARG A 107 9.27 -2.99 3.72
N SER A 108 8.89 -1.75 3.46
CA SER A 108 7.62 -1.20 3.92
C SER A 108 6.77 -0.68 2.78
N ASN A 109 5.46 -0.61 3.00
CA ASN A 109 4.53 -0.02 2.04
C ASN A 109 3.35 0.63 2.77
N PRO A 110 2.72 1.65 2.17
CA PRO A 110 1.48 2.19 2.70
C PRO A 110 0.42 1.09 2.80
N LYS A 111 -0.46 1.22 3.80
CA LYS A 111 -1.68 0.40 3.84
C LYS A 111 -2.61 0.83 2.72
N SER A 112 -3.41 -0.10 2.21
CA SER A 112 -4.35 0.18 1.12
C SER A 112 -5.38 1.29 1.48
N THR A 113 -5.71 1.46 2.77
CA THR A 113 -6.53 2.59 3.25
C THR A 113 -5.84 3.94 3.12
N THR A 114 -4.51 3.97 3.30
CA THR A 114 -3.65 5.16 3.20
C THR A 114 -3.55 5.62 1.75
N GLY A 115 -3.33 4.66 0.83
CA GLY A 115 -3.29 4.94 -0.61
C GLY A 115 -4.59 5.56 -1.11
N ARG A 116 -5.76 4.97 -0.74
CA ARG A 116 -7.08 5.49 -1.13
C ARG A 116 -7.40 6.90 -0.63
N LEU A 117 -6.64 7.44 0.33
CA LEU A 117 -6.76 8.82 0.79
C LEU A 117 -5.65 9.72 0.22
N ASP A 118 -4.94 9.26 -0.81
CA ASP A 118 -3.83 10.00 -1.44
C ASP A 118 -2.83 10.51 -0.39
N ILE A 119 -2.50 9.68 0.59
CA ILE A 119 -1.53 10.03 1.64
C ILE A 119 -0.19 9.43 1.23
N PHE A 120 0.75 10.30 0.87
CA PHE A 120 2.11 9.86 0.63
C PHE A 120 2.78 9.49 1.93
N THR A 121 3.35 8.28 1.99
CA THR A 121 4.12 7.84 3.14
C THR A 121 5.40 7.13 2.73
N ARG A 122 6.48 7.38 3.48
CA ARG A 122 7.77 6.70 3.31
C ARG A 122 8.37 6.35 4.66
N VAL A 123 8.77 5.11 4.85
CA VAL A 123 9.58 4.75 6.01
C VAL A 123 11.03 5.16 5.76
N ILE A 124 11.63 5.77 6.77
CA ILE A 124 13.03 6.19 6.82
C ILE A 124 13.71 5.43 7.95
N THR A 125 14.95 5.00 7.71
CA THR A 125 15.80 4.35 8.70
C THR A 125 17.20 4.96 8.67
N ASP A 126 17.91 4.88 9.80
CA ASP A 126 19.29 5.38 9.88
C ASP A 126 20.25 4.59 8.96
N GLY A 127 21.04 5.30 8.17
CA GLY A 127 22.09 4.70 7.35
C GLY A 127 21.57 3.85 6.18
N THR A 128 20.32 4.04 5.76
CA THR A 128 19.77 3.42 4.54
C THR A 128 19.50 4.51 3.49
N PRO A 129 20.15 4.49 2.31
CA PRO A 129 20.05 5.56 1.31
C PRO A 129 18.78 5.45 0.44
N ARG A 130 17.74 4.77 0.93
CA ARG A 130 16.49 4.52 0.21
C ARG A 130 15.33 4.53 1.19
N PHE A 131 14.24 5.15 0.76
CA PHE A 131 12.97 5.05 1.47
C PHE A 131 12.43 3.63 1.37
N ASP A 132 11.64 3.24 2.36
CA ASP A 132 10.89 1.98 2.44
C ASP A 132 11.74 0.69 2.40
N GLU A 133 13.06 0.80 2.29
CA GLU A 133 14.00 -0.30 2.42
C GLU A 133 14.63 -0.27 3.82
N ILE A 134 14.79 -1.45 4.42
CA ILE A 134 15.50 -1.65 5.67
C ILE A 134 16.66 -2.59 5.41
N ARG A 135 17.88 -2.12 5.62
CA ARG A 135 19.11 -2.89 5.35
C ARG A 135 19.20 -4.18 6.18
N PRO A 136 19.89 -5.22 5.69
CA PRO A 136 20.13 -6.43 6.47
C PRO A 136 20.78 -6.14 7.82
N GLY A 137 20.29 -6.77 8.89
CA GLY A 137 20.83 -6.58 10.24
C GLY A 137 20.59 -5.20 10.87
N TYR A 138 19.65 -4.41 10.33
CA TYR A 138 19.35 -3.06 10.84
C TYR A 138 18.98 -3.07 12.33
N ARG A 139 19.55 -2.11 13.06
CA ARG A 139 19.26 -1.84 14.48
C ARG A 139 18.97 -0.35 14.63
N GLY A 140 17.77 -0.01 15.09
CA GLY A 140 17.38 1.39 15.29
C GLY A 140 15.87 1.63 15.18
N GLY A 141 15.50 2.90 15.33
CA GLY A 141 14.11 3.37 15.23
C GLY A 141 13.63 3.45 13.78
N LEU A 142 12.32 3.39 13.60
CA LEU A 142 11.67 3.63 12.31
C LEU A 142 10.97 4.99 12.35
N TYR A 143 10.95 5.68 11.22
CA TYR A 143 10.29 6.98 11.09
C TYR A 143 9.41 6.96 9.85
N LEU A 144 8.19 7.47 9.97
CA LEU A 144 7.26 7.55 8.85
C LEU A 144 7.13 9.00 8.40
N GLU A 145 7.60 9.28 7.20
CA GLU A 145 7.23 10.49 6.50
C GLU A 145 5.77 10.37 6.06
N VAL A 146 4.98 11.42 6.26
CA VAL A 146 3.56 11.51 5.93
C VAL A 146 3.32 12.84 5.24
N SER A 147 2.77 12.81 4.03
CA SER A 147 2.41 14.00 3.27
C SER A 147 1.05 13.81 2.58
N PRO A 148 -0.04 14.36 3.15
CA PRO A 148 -1.36 14.28 2.53
C PRO A 148 -1.41 15.09 1.23
N GLN A 149 -1.93 14.49 0.16
CA GLN A 149 -1.87 15.10 -1.18
C GLN A 149 -3.22 15.60 -1.72
N SER A 150 -4.32 14.90 -1.41
CA SER A 150 -5.67 15.31 -1.81
C SER A 150 -6.50 15.85 -0.64
N PHE A 151 -6.48 15.15 0.50
CA PHE A 151 -7.28 15.48 1.67
C PHE A 151 -6.39 15.95 2.83
N PRO A 152 -6.76 17.00 3.58
CA PRO A 152 -6.26 17.15 4.94
C PRO A 152 -6.67 15.93 5.76
N VAL A 153 -5.78 15.39 6.60
CA VAL A 153 -6.07 14.17 7.36
C VAL A 153 -5.80 14.36 8.83
N ARG A 154 -6.76 13.98 9.68
CA ARG A 154 -6.57 13.94 11.12
C ARG A 154 -6.03 12.58 11.54
N VAL A 155 -4.88 12.57 12.19
CA VAL A 155 -4.18 11.37 12.65
C VAL A 155 -4.01 11.40 14.17
N HIS A 156 -3.89 10.22 14.77
CA HIS A 156 -3.73 10.01 16.19
C HIS A 156 -2.51 9.12 16.47
N ALA A 157 -1.91 9.27 17.65
CA ALA A 157 -0.90 8.33 18.12
C ALA A 157 -1.48 6.90 18.11
N GLY A 158 -0.65 5.91 17.74
CA GLY A 158 -1.08 4.52 17.58
C GLY A 158 -1.75 4.18 16.24
N ALA A 159 -2.13 5.18 15.42
CA ALA A 159 -2.71 4.90 14.10
C ALA A 159 -1.68 4.21 13.18
N SER A 160 -2.14 3.32 12.31
CA SER A 160 -1.29 2.65 11.33
C SER A 160 -1.61 3.09 9.91
N LEU A 161 -0.62 3.72 9.26
CA LEU A 161 -0.69 4.15 7.86
C LEU A 161 0.21 3.32 6.95
N ASN A 162 1.16 2.57 7.52
CA ASN A 162 2.20 1.85 6.81
C ASN A 162 2.43 0.48 7.50
N GLN A 163 3.08 -0.43 6.78
CA GLN A 163 3.29 -1.82 7.20
C GLN A 163 4.65 -2.32 6.75
N LEU A 164 5.27 -3.16 7.59
CA LEU A 164 6.59 -3.76 7.40
C LEU A 164 6.47 -5.22 6.96
N ARG A 165 7.25 -5.61 5.97
CA ARG A 165 7.50 -6.99 5.56
C ARG A 165 8.97 -7.33 5.82
N LEU A 166 9.23 -8.45 6.48
CA LEU A 166 10.60 -8.96 6.70
C LEU A 166 10.92 -10.08 5.72
N LEU A 167 12.15 -10.10 5.22
CA LEU A 167 12.58 -11.00 4.16
C LEU A 167 13.93 -11.64 4.50
N ALA A 168 14.06 -12.93 4.20
CA ALA A 168 15.31 -13.70 4.30
C ALA A 168 15.71 -14.25 2.92
N GLY A 169 16.96 -14.04 2.50
CA GLY A 169 17.48 -14.58 1.23
C GLY A 169 16.73 -14.08 -0.02
N GLN A 170 16.78 -14.88 -1.09
CA GLN A 170 16.06 -14.58 -2.35
C GLN A 170 14.58 -14.91 -2.20
N THR A 171 13.72 -13.94 -2.50
CA THR A 171 12.27 -14.05 -2.33
C THR A 171 11.49 -13.93 -3.64
N SER A 172 11.96 -13.11 -4.58
CA SER A 172 11.24 -12.84 -5.83
C SER A 172 11.20 -14.07 -6.75
N MET A 173 10.10 -14.18 -7.49
CA MET A 173 9.96 -15.12 -8.60
C MET A 173 10.42 -14.47 -9.89
N SER A 174 11.17 -15.23 -10.70
CA SER A 174 11.43 -14.88 -12.10
C SER A 174 10.19 -15.07 -12.97
N ASP A 175 10.13 -14.40 -14.13
CA ASP A 175 9.03 -14.57 -15.10
C ASP A 175 8.85 -16.03 -15.55
N ALA A 176 9.95 -16.77 -15.71
CA ALA A 176 9.90 -18.19 -16.07
C ALA A 176 9.25 -19.05 -14.97
N GLU A 177 9.52 -18.74 -13.70
CA GLU A 177 8.85 -19.42 -12.58
C GLU A 177 7.38 -19.01 -12.49
N LEU A 178 7.07 -17.73 -12.68
CA LEU A 178 5.71 -17.21 -12.61
C LEU A 178 4.84 -17.77 -13.73
N ALA A 179 5.36 -17.87 -14.95
CA ALA A 179 4.68 -18.50 -16.08
C ALA A 179 4.42 -19.99 -15.85
N ARG A 180 5.37 -20.72 -15.23
CA ARG A 180 5.17 -22.13 -14.85
C ARG A 180 4.04 -22.27 -13.83
N THR A 181 4.07 -21.47 -12.76
CA THR A 181 3.00 -21.44 -11.76
C THR A 181 1.65 -21.07 -12.38
N TYR A 182 1.63 -20.12 -13.30
CA TYR A 182 0.42 -19.71 -14.02
C TYR A 182 -0.16 -20.86 -14.87
N GLY A 183 0.69 -21.64 -15.54
CA GLY A 183 0.29 -22.80 -16.34
C GLY A 183 -0.30 -23.94 -15.52
N GLU A 184 0.15 -24.11 -14.28
CA GLU A 184 -0.40 -25.10 -13.33
C GLU A 184 -1.69 -24.59 -12.67
N THR A 185 -1.76 -23.30 -12.34
CA THR A 185 -2.91 -22.67 -11.70
C THR A 185 -3.06 -21.23 -12.20
N PRO A 186 -4.10 -20.92 -13.00
CA PRO A 186 -4.30 -19.58 -13.52
C PRO A 186 -4.39 -18.53 -12.41
N LEU A 187 -3.63 -17.45 -12.55
CA LEU A 187 -3.57 -16.35 -11.58
C LEU A 187 -4.46 -15.17 -11.97
N LEU A 188 -4.88 -15.05 -13.24
CA LEU A 188 -5.77 -14.00 -13.72
C LEU A 188 -7.07 -14.58 -14.29
N TYR A 189 -8.17 -13.88 -14.04
CA TYR A 189 -9.50 -14.19 -14.54
C TYR A 189 -10.17 -12.93 -15.10
N ASP A 190 -11.08 -13.10 -16.06
CA ASP A 190 -11.98 -12.03 -16.49
C ASP A 190 -13.18 -11.88 -15.53
N ASP A 191 -14.06 -10.89 -15.74
CA ASP A 191 -15.21 -10.71 -14.83
C ASP A 191 -16.29 -11.79 -14.96
N ASP A 192 -16.22 -12.64 -15.99
CA ASP A 192 -17.11 -13.80 -16.14
C ASP A 192 -16.52 -15.05 -15.44
N GLY A 193 -15.41 -14.89 -14.72
CA GLY A 193 -14.74 -15.96 -13.99
C GLY A 193 -13.96 -16.92 -14.88
N ARG A 194 -13.67 -16.57 -16.14
CA ARG A 194 -12.88 -17.40 -17.04
C ARG A 194 -11.39 -17.11 -16.85
N PRO A 195 -10.52 -18.13 -16.77
CA PRO A 195 -9.09 -17.90 -16.67
C PRO A 195 -8.58 -17.18 -17.92
N ILE A 196 -7.72 -16.18 -17.74
CA ILE A 196 -7.03 -15.53 -18.86
C ILE A 196 -6.01 -16.53 -19.42
N PRO A 197 -6.05 -16.88 -20.72
CA PRO A 197 -5.08 -17.78 -21.33
C PRO A 197 -3.64 -17.26 -21.16
N ILE A 198 -2.68 -18.16 -20.96
CA ILE A 198 -1.28 -17.79 -20.70
C ILE A 198 -0.66 -16.98 -21.84
N GLU A 199 -1.13 -17.20 -23.08
CA GLU A 199 -0.69 -16.48 -24.29
C GLU A 199 -1.10 -15.00 -24.27
N ARG A 200 -2.11 -14.65 -23.45
CA ARG A 200 -2.56 -13.27 -23.24
C ARG A 200 -2.01 -12.68 -21.93
N ALA A 201 -1.42 -13.50 -21.06
CA ALA A 201 -0.76 -13.01 -19.85
C ALA A 201 0.59 -12.40 -20.22
N VAL A 202 0.84 -11.18 -19.71
CA VAL A 202 2.08 -10.45 -19.98
C VAL A 202 2.97 -10.52 -18.74
N PHE A 203 4.18 -11.02 -18.92
CA PHE A 203 5.22 -11.11 -17.89
C PHE A 203 6.36 -10.14 -18.25
N ASN A 204 6.73 -9.26 -17.32
CA ASN A 204 7.81 -8.29 -17.49
C ASN A 204 8.42 -7.96 -16.13
N ASP A 205 9.22 -8.89 -15.59
CA ASP A 205 9.69 -8.87 -14.21
C ASP A 205 8.48 -8.70 -13.27
N GLY A 206 7.54 -9.64 -13.36
CA GLY A 206 6.23 -9.60 -12.70
C GLY A 206 5.04 -9.74 -13.65
N LEU A 207 3.85 -9.98 -13.07
CA LEU A 207 2.61 -10.18 -13.82
C LEU A 207 1.93 -8.85 -14.11
N CYS A 208 1.77 -8.52 -15.38
CA CYS A 208 1.22 -7.23 -15.81
C CYS A 208 -0.31 -7.26 -15.86
N MET A 209 -0.93 -6.13 -15.52
CA MET A 209 -2.38 -5.97 -15.47
C MET A 209 -2.84 -4.64 -16.07
N GLY A 210 -4.01 -4.66 -16.70
CA GLY A 210 -4.61 -3.52 -17.38
C GLY A 210 -5.55 -2.70 -16.49
N VAL A 211 -5.98 -1.54 -16.98
CA VAL A 211 -7.05 -0.73 -16.37
C VAL A 211 -8.42 -1.07 -16.95
N ASP A 212 -9.47 -1.10 -16.13
CA ASP A 212 -10.86 -1.29 -16.59
C ASP A 212 -11.57 0.05 -16.74
N LEU A 213 -11.99 0.38 -17.96
CA LEU A 213 -12.81 1.55 -18.27
C LEU A 213 -14.22 1.15 -18.73
N SER A 214 -14.60 -0.13 -18.58
CA SER A 214 -15.92 -0.61 -19.01
C SER A 214 -17.04 -0.24 -18.05
N GLY A 215 -16.74 -0.18 -16.74
CA GLY A 215 -17.73 0.01 -15.67
C GLY A 215 -18.73 -1.13 -15.53
N ARG A 216 -18.44 -2.32 -16.09
CA ARG A 216 -19.37 -3.46 -16.17
C ARG A 216 -19.82 -3.95 -14.79
N LEU A 217 -18.92 -3.96 -13.80
CA LEU A 217 -19.19 -4.44 -12.45
C LEU A 217 -19.66 -3.34 -11.47
N THR A 218 -19.84 -2.12 -11.96
CA THR A 218 -19.93 -0.91 -11.14
C THR A 218 -21.00 0.06 -11.67
N ASP A 219 -22.04 -0.48 -12.32
CA ASP A 219 -23.15 0.28 -12.89
C ASP A 219 -22.70 1.47 -13.77
N GLY A 220 -21.69 1.23 -14.60
CA GLY A 220 -21.12 2.23 -15.49
C GLY A 220 -20.19 3.24 -14.82
N ILE A 221 -19.81 3.07 -13.55
CA ILE A 221 -18.79 3.90 -12.89
C ILE A 221 -17.40 3.28 -13.06
N ILE A 222 -16.48 3.95 -13.73
CA ILE A 222 -15.13 3.43 -14.01
C ILE A 222 -14.13 3.76 -12.89
N GLY A 223 -14.47 4.70 -12.02
CA GLY A 223 -13.56 5.19 -10.99
C GLY A 223 -14.13 6.34 -10.18
N TYR A 224 -13.31 6.85 -9.28
CA TYR A 224 -13.56 8.07 -8.53
C TYR A 224 -12.42 9.05 -8.72
N ARG A 225 -12.75 10.34 -8.79
CA ARG A 225 -11.78 11.43 -8.79
C ARG A 225 -11.91 12.23 -7.49
N ALA A 226 -10.80 12.52 -6.82
CA ALA A 226 -10.84 13.31 -5.58
C ALA A 226 -11.38 14.72 -5.85
N ASN A 227 -12.27 15.21 -4.99
CA ASN A 227 -12.77 16.58 -5.02
C ASN A 227 -11.59 17.57 -4.87
N PRO A 228 -11.54 18.69 -5.61
CA PRO A 228 -10.43 19.67 -5.50
C PRO A 228 -10.28 20.33 -4.13
N ASN A 229 -11.36 20.46 -3.36
CA ASN A 229 -11.38 21.14 -2.07
C ASN A 229 -12.21 20.36 -1.04
N PRO A 230 -11.75 19.16 -0.63
CA PRO A 230 -12.50 18.32 0.28
C PRO A 230 -12.30 18.76 1.74
N PRO A 231 -13.25 18.44 2.64
CA PRO A 231 -13.04 18.60 4.08
C PRO A 231 -11.99 17.61 4.61
N ALA A 232 -11.61 17.75 5.88
CA ALA A 232 -10.62 16.88 6.51
C ALA A 232 -11.19 15.48 6.80
N VAL A 233 -10.38 14.44 6.56
CA VAL A 233 -10.72 13.04 6.89
C VAL A 233 -10.04 12.66 8.20
N ASP A 234 -10.82 12.32 9.22
CA ASP A 234 -10.33 11.72 10.45
C ASP A 234 -10.15 10.21 10.27
N LEU A 235 -8.91 9.75 10.36
CA LEU A 235 -8.59 8.34 10.13
C LEU A 235 -9.21 7.40 11.17
N ALA A 236 -9.57 7.92 12.36
CA ALA A 236 -10.22 7.14 13.41
C ALA A 236 -11.71 6.87 13.13
N ARG A 237 -12.35 7.64 12.25
CA ARG A 237 -13.78 7.49 11.93
C ARG A 237 -13.98 6.54 10.76
N VAL A 238 -14.43 5.33 11.05
CA VAL A 238 -14.78 4.31 10.05
C VAL A 238 -16.25 4.43 9.67
N ASP A 239 -16.59 4.21 8.40
CA ASP A 239 -17.98 4.21 7.87
C ASP A 239 -18.76 5.49 8.23
N HIS A 240 -18.09 6.65 8.20
CA HIS A 240 -18.62 7.90 8.75
C HIS A 240 -18.99 8.93 7.70
N TYR A 241 -18.12 9.14 6.72
CA TYR A 241 -18.22 10.24 5.75
C TYR A 241 -19.06 9.85 4.53
N ASP A 242 -19.84 10.78 4.00
CA ASP A 242 -20.51 10.60 2.70
C ASP A 242 -19.46 10.67 1.57
N PRO A 243 -19.28 9.62 0.76
CA PRO A 243 -18.40 9.66 -0.41
C PRO A 243 -18.57 10.90 -1.30
N ALA A 244 -19.80 11.39 -1.48
CA ALA A 244 -20.10 12.45 -2.45
C ALA A 244 -19.48 13.81 -2.07
N GLU A 245 -19.14 14.03 -0.80
CA GLU A 245 -18.43 15.26 -0.37
C GLU A 245 -16.94 15.25 -0.76
N PHE A 246 -16.37 14.06 -0.99
CA PHE A 246 -14.93 13.86 -1.15
C PHE A 246 -14.55 13.35 -2.54
N TRP A 247 -15.47 12.70 -3.23
CA TRP A 247 -15.22 11.98 -4.49
C TRP A 247 -16.27 12.29 -5.54
N GLU A 248 -15.79 12.51 -6.76
CA GLU A 248 -16.60 12.62 -7.97
C GLU A 248 -16.61 11.26 -8.69
N PRO A 249 -17.76 10.58 -8.84
CA PRO A 249 -17.84 9.35 -9.60
C PRO A 249 -17.62 9.61 -11.09
N ILE A 250 -16.80 8.77 -11.73
CA ILE A 250 -16.47 8.89 -13.15
C ILE A 250 -17.33 7.88 -13.92
N LYS A 251 -18.26 8.38 -14.72
CA LYS A 251 -19.07 7.54 -15.60
C LYS A 251 -18.26 7.04 -16.80
N ARG A 252 -18.62 5.86 -17.29
CA ARG A 252 -17.99 5.25 -18.47
C ARG A 252 -18.05 6.23 -19.66
N PRO A 253 -16.93 6.49 -20.34
CA PRO A 253 -16.94 7.31 -21.54
C PRO A 253 -17.67 6.61 -22.69
N ALA A 254 -18.11 7.37 -23.70
CA ALA A 254 -18.71 6.81 -24.91
C ALA A 254 -17.67 6.12 -25.82
N ARG A 255 -16.41 6.54 -25.71
CA ARG A 255 -15.22 5.92 -26.31
C ARG A 255 -14.58 4.95 -25.31
N ASP A 256 -13.71 4.08 -25.78
CA ASP A 256 -12.91 3.14 -24.99
C ASP A 256 -11.71 3.79 -24.28
N ALA A 257 -11.71 5.11 -24.12
CA ALA A 257 -10.60 5.87 -23.57
C ALA A 257 -11.04 7.01 -22.62
N TYR A 258 -10.23 7.26 -21.60
CA TYR A 258 -10.44 8.33 -20.62
C TYR A 258 -9.19 9.20 -20.49
N ILE A 259 -9.37 10.51 -20.27
CA ILE A 259 -8.26 11.44 -20.06
C ILE A 259 -8.14 11.71 -18.57
N LEU A 260 -7.01 11.32 -18.00
CA LEU A 260 -6.61 11.69 -16.64
C LEU A 260 -6.05 13.10 -16.67
N GLU A 261 -6.75 14.03 -16.01
CA GLU A 261 -6.27 15.40 -15.81
C GLU A 261 -5.00 15.42 -14.95
N ALA A 262 -4.07 16.31 -15.28
CA ALA A 262 -2.84 16.53 -14.54
C ALA A 262 -3.11 16.93 -13.08
N ASN A 263 -2.26 16.46 -12.16
CA ASN A 263 -2.29 16.70 -10.72
C ASN A 263 -3.55 16.23 -9.96
N ARG A 264 -4.49 15.55 -10.63
CA ARG A 264 -5.71 15.01 -10.03
C ARG A 264 -5.50 13.57 -9.58
N PHE A 265 -6.11 13.20 -8.45
CA PHE A 265 -6.06 11.86 -7.90
C PHE A 265 -7.27 11.04 -8.30
N TYR A 266 -7.02 9.79 -8.71
CA TYR A 266 -8.02 8.86 -9.20
C TYR A 266 -7.94 7.54 -8.43
N ILE A 267 -9.09 6.96 -8.16
CA ILE A 267 -9.22 5.55 -7.79
C ILE A 267 -9.83 4.84 -9.00
N LEU A 268 -9.06 3.96 -9.61
CA LEU A 268 -9.45 3.11 -10.74
C LEU A 268 -9.39 1.64 -10.32
N VAL A 269 -9.75 0.74 -11.22
CA VAL A 269 -9.75 -0.70 -10.96
C VAL A 269 -9.12 -1.48 -12.12
N SER A 270 -8.47 -2.60 -11.83
CA SER A 270 -7.81 -3.43 -12.84
C SER A 270 -8.81 -4.07 -13.81
N LYS A 271 -8.35 -4.41 -15.02
CA LYS A 271 -9.15 -5.16 -16.00
C LYS A 271 -9.30 -6.61 -15.60
N GLU A 272 -8.21 -7.23 -15.17
CA GLU A 272 -8.19 -8.61 -14.73
C GLU A 272 -8.47 -8.72 -13.23
N ARG A 273 -8.95 -9.89 -12.82
CA ARG A 273 -9.06 -10.30 -11.41
C ARG A 273 -7.87 -11.18 -11.06
N ILE A 274 -7.11 -10.83 -10.03
CA ILE A 274 -5.89 -11.54 -9.63
C ILE A 274 -6.12 -12.48 -8.45
N ARG A 275 -5.40 -13.61 -8.44
CA ARG A 275 -5.23 -14.52 -7.31
C ARG A 275 -3.79 -14.50 -6.81
N VAL A 276 -3.62 -14.42 -5.51
CA VAL A 276 -2.34 -14.63 -4.81
C VAL A 276 -2.46 -15.92 -4.00
N PRO A 277 -1.87 -17.04 -4.47
CA PRO A 277 -1.93 -18.31 -3.75
C PRO A 277 -1.29 -18.21 -2.35
N PRO A 278 -1.70 -19.06 -1.38
CA PRO A 278 -1.23 -18.99 0.01
C PRO A 278 0.27 -19.20 0.22
N GLU A 279 0.99 -19.69 -0.79
CA GLU A 279 2.44 -19.91 -0.79
C GLU A 279 3.24 -18.65 -1.18
N PHE A 280 2.53 -17.61 -1.64
CA PHE A 280 3.12 -16.37 -2.12
C PHE A 280 2.57 -15.16 -1.39
N ALA A 281 3.39 -14.12 -1.27
CA ALA A 281 2.93 -12.76 -1.12
C ALA A 281 3.13 -12.04 -2.45
N ALA A 282 2.47 -10.89 -2.61
CA ALA A 282 2.67 -10.05 -3.78
C ALA A 282 2.84 -8.58 -3.41
N GLU A 283 3.31 -7.81 -4.39
CA GLU A 283 3.49 -6.36 -4.29
C GLU A 283 3.13 -5.72 -5.63
N MET A 284 2.26 -4.71 -5.62
CA MET A 284 2.00 -3.88 -6.80
C MET A 284 3.22 -2.99 -7.03
N VAL A 285 3.75 -2.97 -8.24
CA VAL A 285 4.82 -2.04 -8.64
C VAL A 285 4.48 -1.35 -9.94
N VAL A 286 5.10 -0.20 -10.15
CA VAL A 286 4.91 0.59 -11.38
C VAL A 286 5.47 -0.21 -12.57
N TYR A 287 4.73 -0.25 -13.68
CA TYR A 287 5.09 -1.03 -14.87
C TYR A 287 6.45 -0.59 -15.45
N ASP A 288 6.63 0.71 -15.69
CA ASP A 288 7.90 1.30 -16.16
C ASP A 288 7.95 2.80 -15.80
N ALA A 289 9.10 3.26 -15.32
CA ALA A 289 9.35 4.68 -15.08
C ALA A 289 9.41 5.51 -16.38
N GLY A 290 9.68 4.87 -17.53
CA GLY A 290 9.76 5.48 -18.86
C GLY A 290 8.43 5.52 -19.64
N ALA A 291 7.40 4.78 -19.21
CA ALA A 291 6.12 4.68 -19.92
C ALA A 291 5.17 5.90 -19.74
N GLY A 292 5.69 7.01 -19.20
CA GLY A 292 4.99 8.29 -19.13
C GLY A 292 4.11 8.48 -17.90
N GLU A 293 4.06 9.74 -17.44
CA GLU A 293 3.13 10.49 -16.56
C GLU A 293 2.17 9.79 -15.58
N ILE A 294 1.64 8.60 -15.90
CA ILE A 294 0.80 7.80 -15.02
C ILE A 294 1.69 7.01 -14.08
N ARG A 295 1.50 7.24 -12.79
CA ARG A 295 2.03 6.34 -11.76
C ARG A 295 0.85 5.77 -10.98
N THR A 296 0.90 4.47 -10.69
CA THR A 296 0.19 3.95 -9.52
C THR A 296 0.89 4.50 -8.29
N HIS A 297 0.37 5.60 -7.76
CA HIS A 297 0.84 6.16 -6.51
C HIS A 297 0.44 5.16 -5.42
N TYR A 298 1.33 4.79 -4.50
CA TYR A 298 1.00 3.90 -3.36
C TYR A 298 0.88 2.40 -3.67
N ALA A 299 1.72 1.89 -4.58
CA ALA A 299 2.18 0.50 -4.63
C ALA A 299 2.13 -0.18 -3.24
N GLY A 300 1.35 -1.26 -3.12
CA GLY A 300 1.01 -1.88 -1.84
C GLY A 300 1.23 -3.39 -1.83
N PHE A 301 1.31 -3.95 -0.63
CA PHE A 301 1.38 -5.39 -0.43
C PHE A 301 0.04 -6.08 -0.67
N PHE A 302 0.10 -7.24 -1.30
CA PHE A 302 -0.95 -8.23 -1.30
C PHE A 302 -0.57 -9.34 -0.32
N ASP A 303 -1.52 -9.69 0.54
CA ASP A 303 -1.36 -10.81 1.47
C ASP A 303 -1.60 -12.15 0.78
N PRO A 304 -0.95 -13.22 1.28
CA PRO A 304 -1.23 -14.59 0.85
C PRO A 304 -2.71 -14.95 0.99
N GLY A 305 -3.35 -15.34 -0.11
CA GLY A 305 -4.78 -15.63 -0.18
C GLY A 305 -5.62 -14.54 -0.84
N PHE A 306 -5.05 -13.38 -1.16
CA PHE A 306 -5.75 -12.29 -1.84
C PHE A 306 -6.39 -12.74 -3.15
N GLY A 307 -7.72 -12.62 -3.25
CA GLY A 307 -8.50 -13.11 -4.39
C GLY A 307 -8.51 -14.64 -4.55
N PHE A 308 -7.88 -15.40 -3.66
CA PHE A 308 -7.81 -16.86 -3.70
C PHE A 308 -8.80 -17.50 -2.71
N GLY A 309 -8.96 -16.92 -1.52
CA GLY A 309 -9.84 -17.45 -0.46
C GLY A 309 -9.40 -18.84 0.00
N ASP A 310 -10.33 -19.78 0.09
CA ASP A 310 -10.06 -21.21 0.34
C ASP A 310 -9.68 -21.98 -0.93
N GLY A 311 -9.59 -21.29 -2.07
CA GLY A 311 -9.39 -21.88 -3.39
C GLY A 311 -10.58 -21.66 -4.34
N SER A 312 -11.75 -21.31 -3.80
CA SER A 312 -13.00 -21.11 -4.56
C SER A 312 -13.09 -19.75 -5.25
N VAL A 313 -12.35 -18.74 -4.79
CA VAL A 313 -12.44 -17.39 -5.35
C VAL A 313 -11.64 -17.29 -6.64
N LEU A 314 -12.32 -16.91 -7.73
CA LEU A 314 -11.73 -16.73 -9.07
C LEU A 314 -11.16 -15.32 -9.24
N GLY A 315 -10.26 -14.97 -8.33
CA GLY A 315 -9.58 -13.68 -8.27
C GLY A 315 -10.45 -12.55 -7.71
N THR A 316 -9.80 -11.42 -7.45
CA THR A 316 -10.45 -10.14 -7.13
C THR A 316 -9.81 -9.04 -7.96
N LYS A 317 -10.56 -7.97 -8.24
CA LYS A 317 -10.00 -6.81 -8.90
C LYS A 317 -9.01 -6.09 -7.97
N VAL A 318 -8.02 -5.44 -8.56
CA VAL A 318 -7.07 -4.58 -7.86
C VAL A 318 -7.56 -3.14 -7.97
N VAL A 319 -7.76 -2.48 -6.84
CA VAL A 319 -7.99 -1.03 -6.81
C VAL A 319 -6.65 -0.34 -7.01
N MET A 320 -6.61 0.64 -7.91
CA MET A 320 -5.42 1.37 -8.28
C MET A 320 -5.58 2.85 -7.92
N GLU A 321 -4.60 3.38 -7.24
CA GLU A 321 -4.48 4.81 -6.95
C GLU A 321 -3.61 5.48 -8.02
N VAL A 322 -4.21 6.30 -8.86
CA VAL A 322 -3.59 6.82 -10.08
C VAL A 322 -3.49 8.34 -10.07
N ARG A 323 -2.36 8.86 -10.54
CA ARG A 323 -2.15 10.29 -10.80
C ARG A 323 -1.41 10.49 -12.12
N ALA A 324 -1.91 11.40 -12.94
CA ALA A 324 -1.13 12.03 -14.01
C ALA A 324 -0.42 13.25 -13.41
N ARG A 325 0.88 13.43 -13.65
CA ARG A 325 1.67 14.47 -12.98
C ARG A 325 1.61 15.80 -13.73
N GLU A 326 2.46 15.95 -14.72
CA GLU A 326 2.77 17.23 -15.37
C GLU A 326 1.78 17.55 -16.51
N VAL A 327 1.38 16.54 -17.28
CA VAL A 327 0.45 16.72 -18.41
C VAL A 327 -0.73 15.75 -18.33
N PRO A 328 -1.90 16.12 -18.90
CA PRO A 328 -3.01 15.19 -19.04
C PRO A 328 -2.59 13.94 -19.82
N PHE A 329 -3.08 12.77 -19.43
CA PHE A 329 -2.73 11.50 -20.06
C PHE A 329 -3.97 10.71 -20.43
N MET A 330 -4.01 10.19 -21.65
CA MET A 330 -5.11 9.36 -22.14
C MET A 330 -4.84 7.88 -21.89
N VAL A 331 -5.79 7.18 -21.26
CA VAL A 331 -5.75 5.74 -21.03
C VAL A 331 -6.81 5.02 -21.84
N TYR A 332 -6.48 3.84 -22.36
CA TYR A 332 -7.42 2.94 -23.03
C TYR A 332 -7.87 1.80 -22.12
N ASP A 333 -9.08 1.29 -22.33
CA ASP A 333 -9.55 0.07 -21.66
C ASP A 333 -8.61 -1.11 -21.94
N GLY A 334 -8.18 -1.81 -20.90
CA GLY A 334 -7.23 -2.92 -20.97
C GLY A 334 -5.76 -2.50 -21.16
N GLN A 335 -5.44 -1.21 -21.23
CA GLN A 335 -4.06 -0.76 -21.31
C GLN A 335 -3.28 -1.16 -20.04
N THR A 336 -2.17 -1.89 -20.22
CA THR A 336 -1.26 -2.27 -19.13
C THR A 336 -0.87 -1.04 -18.32
N SER A 337 -1.17 -1.06 -17.02
CA SER A 337 -1.01 0.10 -16.14
C SER A 337 -0.06 -0.17 -14.98
N PHE A 338 0.08 -1.42 -14.55
CA PHE A 338 0.98 -1.82 -13.46
C PHE A 338 1.39 -3.29 -13.61
N LYS A 339 2.35 -3.71 -12.78
CA LYS A 339 2.71 -5.12 -12.65
C LYS A 339 2.73 -5.55 -11.19
N VAL A 340 2.59 -6.84 -10.96
CA VAL A 340 2.55 -7.47 -9.64
C VAL A 340 3.76 -8.38 -9.49
N TRP A 341 4.60 -8.06 -8.52
CA TRP A 341 5.72 -8.91 -8.10
C TRP A 341 5.21 -10.00 -7.18
N PHE A 342 5.63 -11.24 -7.44
CA PHE A 342 5.35 -12.38 -6.57
C PHE A 342 6.60 -12.77 -5.80
N GLU A 343 6.41 -13.02 -4.51
CA GLU A 343 7.48 -13.42 -3.59
C GLU A 343 7.10 -14.71 -2.87
N ARG A 344 8.06 -15.63 -2.75
CA ARG A 344 7.88 -16.89 -2.03
C ARG A 344 7.85 -16.63 -0.53
N LEU A 345 6.86 -17.21 0.14
CA LEU A 345 6.82 -17.22 1.59
C LEU A 345 7.77 -18.27 2.18
N ARG A 346 8.25 -18.01 3.39
CA ARG A 346 9.05 -18.96 4.16
C ARG A 346 8.24 -20.18 4.61
N GLY A 347 6.92 -20.06 4.67
CA GLY A 347 5.96 -21.12 4.96
C GLY A 347 4.55 -20.63 4.68
N ARG A 348 3.54 -21.50 4.83
CA ARG A 348 2.14 -21.09 4.73
C ARG A 348 1.74 -20.34 6.01
N PRO A 349 1.09 -19.16 5.93
CA PRO A 349 0.63 -18.44 7.11
C PRO A 349 -0.50 -19.21 7.81
N GLU A 350 -0.66 -18.99 9.11
CA GLU A 350 -1.76 -19.58 9.89
C GLU A 350 -3.10 -19.00 9.46
N ARG A 351 -3.12 -17.70 9.18
CA ARG A 351 -4.29 -17.00 8.63
C ARG A 351 -4.06 -16.71 7.15
N VAL A 352 -4.85 -17.35 6.30
CA VAL A 352 -4.90 -17.02 4.86
C VAL A 352 -5.88 -15.87 4.68
N TYR A 353 -5.45 -14.84 3.98
CA TYR A 353 -6.30 -13.69 3.69
C TYR A 353 -7.52 -14.13 2.87
N GLY A 354 -8.72 -13.70 3.28
CA GLY A 354 -9.96 -14.07 2.64
C GLY A 354 -10.68 -15.30 3.20
N VAL A 355 -10.04 -16.04 4.10
CA VAL A 355 -10.63 -17.21 4.75
C VAL A 355 -11.16 -16.81 6.13
N GLY A 356 -12.49 -16.72 6.28
CA GLY A 356 -13.19 -16.31 7.51
C GLY A 356 -13.89 -14.96 7.42
N LEU A 357 -14.58 -14.56 8.49
CA LEU A 357 -15.29 -13.28 8.59
C LEU A 357 -14.30 -12.14 8.87
N GLY A 358 -14.12 -11.20 7.93
CA GLY A 358 -13.45 -9.93 8.21
C GLY A 358 -12.27 -9.52 7.32
N SER A 359 -11.97 -10.25 6.24
CA SER A 359 -10.96 -9.80 5.27
C SER A 359 -11.47 -8.60 4.48
N SER A 360 -11.16 -7.40 4.99
CA SER A 360 -11.33 -6.16 4.24
C SER A 360 -10.62 -6.33 2.92
N TYR A 361 -11.30 -6.10 1.79
CA TYR A 361 -10.74 -6.11 0.43
C TYR A 361 -10.84 -7.42 -0.42
N GLN A 362 -11.35 -8.54 0.12
CA GLN A 362 -11.42 -9.85 -0.58
C GLN A 362 -12.34 -9.94 -1.81
N HIS A 363 -13.42 -9.15 -1.87
CA HIS A 363 -14.42 -9.18 -2.95
C HIS A 363 -14.59 -7.81 -3.60
N GLN A 364 -13.50 -7.08 -3.78
CA GLN A 364 -13.61 -5.71 -4.20
C GLN A 364 -13.78 -5.55 -5.70
N THR A 365 -14.64 -4.59 -6.00
CA THR A 365 -14.72 -3.89 -7.27
C THR A 365 -14.05 -2.53 -7.08
N LEU A 366 -14.83 -1.44 -7.11
CA LEU A 366 -14.37 -0.08 -6.91
C LEU A 366 -14.69 0.38 -5.49
N THR A 367 -13.72 0.27 -4.58
CA THR A 367 -13.91 0.55 -3.15
C THR A 367 -13.06 1.74 -2.70
N LEU A 368 -13.68 2.68 -1.97
CA LEU A 368 -13.01 3.80 -1.30
C LEU A 368 -12.37 3.38 0.03
N SER A 369 -11.69 4.30 0.72
CA SER A 369 -11.12 4.00 2.03
C SER A 369 -12.21 3.69 3.06
N LYS A 370 -11.84 3.00 4.15
CA LYS A 370 -12.78 2.55 5.20
C LYS A 370 -13.50 3.68 5.94
N GLN A 371 -13.05 4.93 5.77
CA GLN A 371 -13.63 6.10 6.43
C GLN A 371 -14.98 6.51 5.80
N PHE A 372 -15.20 6.14 4.54
CA PHE A 372 -16.41 6.48 3.80
C PHE A 372 -17.52 5.45 4.02
N ARG A 373 -18.75 5.93 4.10
CA ARG A 373 -19.95 5.08 4.16
C ARG A 373 -20.02 4.22 2.92
N ARG A 374 -20.24 2.92 3.10
CA ARG A 374 -20.52 2.05 1.96
C ARG A 374 -21.93 2.36 1.42
N PRO A 375 -22.13 2.41 0.10
CA PRO A 375 -23.48 2.41 -0.46
C PRO A 375 -24.22 1.20 0.11
N GLN A 376 -25.42 1.41 0.68
CA GLN A 376 -26.26 0.29 1.07
C GLN A 376 -26.54 -0.51 -0.20
N GLN A 377 -26.11 -1.78 -0.21
CA GLN A 377 -26.57 -2.72 -1.22
C GLN A 377 -28.05 -2.96 -0.90
N GLY A 378 -28.93 -2.32 -1.67
CA GLY A 378 -30.37 -2.53 -1.60
C GLY A 378 -30.78 -3.90 -2.12
#